data_AF-A0A538H0Q8-F1
#
_entry.id   AF-A0A538H0Q8-F1
#
_cell.length_a   1.000
_cell.length_b   1.000
_cell.length_c   1.000
_cell.angle_alpha   90.00
_cell.angle_beta   90.00
_cell.angle_gamma   90.00
#
_symmetry.space_group_name_H-M   'P 1'
#
loop_
_entity.id
_entity.type
_entity.pdbx_description
1 polymer ?
#
loop_
_entity_poly.entity_id
_entity_poly.type
_entity_poly.pdbx_seq_one_letter_code
_entity_poly.pdbx_strand_id
1 'polypeptide(L)'
;PWTRDPFTLARDGSRAYGRGTADMKGFIASALAAVPRMKAGQLRRPIVLAFSHDEETGCLGAPSLADALVADGLPPIAVVTGEPTEMRVVRAHKGIRAFRTTVNGRDGHSSRTDVTASAVMAAARIVTFVEELAERLSVDGVRVPGFLPQHTTMSVGQINGGT
;
A
#
# COMPACT_ATOMS: atom_id res chain seq x y z
N PRO A 1 -8.84 -16.88 9.65
CA PRO A 1 -7.73 -17.87 9.54
C PRO A 1 -7.76 -18.56 8.16
N TRP A 2 -6.61 -19.07 7.69
CA TRP A 2 -6.52 -19.79 6.41
C TRP A 2 -7.09 -21.21 6.53
N THR A 3 -7.76 -21.70 5.48
CA THR A 3 -8.29 -23.08 5.41
C THR A 3 -7.33 -24.07 4.74
N ARG A 4 -6.23 -23.57 4.17
CA ARG A 4 -5.15 -24.31 3.51
C ARG A 4 -3.83 -23.63 3.88
N ASP A 5 -2.70 -24.29 3.69
CA ASP A 5 -1.39 -23.66 3.88
C ASP A 5 -1.25 -22.43 2.95
N PRO A 6 -1.02 -21.22 3.48
CA PRO A 6 -0.89 -20.01 2.66
C PRO A 6 0.32 -20.03 1.72
N PHE A 7 1.36 -20.81 1.98
CA PHE A 7 2.60 -20.78 1.18
C PHE A 7 2.73 -21.97 0.23
N THR A 8 1.75 -22.87 0.24
CA THR A 8 1.65 -23.98 -0.72
C THR A 8 0.51 -23.69 -1.69
N LEU A 9 0.81 -23.65 -3.00
CA LEU A 9 -0.20 -23.40 -4.03
C LEU A 9 -1.22 -24.55 -4.07
N ALA A 10 -2.47 -24.26 -3.71
CA ALA A 10 -3.58 -25.19 -3.85
C ALA A 10 -4.48 -24.76 -5.02
N ARG A 11 -4.93 -25.72 -5.83
CA ARG A 11 -5.88 -25.47 -6.94
C ARG A 11 -7.20 -26.18 -6.67
N ASP A 12 -8.30 -25.51 -7.00
CA ASP A 12 -9.65 -26.05 -6.92
C ASP A 12 -10.45 -25.53 -8.12
N GLY A 13 -10.65 -26.40 -9.12
CA GLY A 13 -11.20 -26.02 -10.41
C GLY A 13 -10.42 -24.89 -11.07
N SER A 14 -11.08 -23.75 -11.29
CA SER A 14 -10.50 -22.54 -11.89
C SER A 14 -9.81 -21.61 -10.89
N ARG A 15 -9.83 -21.93 -9.60
CA ARG A 15 -9.29 -21.07 -8.54
C ARG A 15 -7.94 -21.58 -8.04
N ALA A 16 -7.05 -20.63 -7.74
CA ALA A 16 -5.75 -20.88 -7.14
C ALA A 16 -5.65 -20.15 -5.79
N TYR A 17 -5.30 -20.88 -4.74
CA TYR A 17 -5.22 -20.40 -3.37
C TYR A 17 -3.77 -20.41 -2.90
N GLY A 18 -3.37 -19.31 -2.29
CA GLY A 18 -2.05 -19.09 -1.71
C GLY A 18 -1.82 -17.60 -1.47
N ARG A 19 -0.97 -17.24 -0.50
CA ARG A 19 -0.60 -15.86 -0.23
C ARG A 19 0.14 -15.29 -1.45
N GLY A 20 -0.46 -14.25 -2.00
CA GLY A 20 0.04 -13.51 -3.15
C GLY A 20 -0.30 -14.11 -4.52
N THR A 21 -1.18 -15.11 -4.59
CA THR A 21 -1.67 -15.62 -5.88
C THR A 21 -2.41 -14.53 -6.67
N ALA A 22 -3.23 -13.71 -5.99
CA ALA A 22 -3.87 -12.53 -6.57
C ALA A 22 -2.92 -11.32 -6.57
N ASP A 23 -2.21 -11.09 -5.46
CA ASP A 23 -1.41 -9.89 -5.21
C ASP A 23 0.09 -10.20 -4.98
N MET A 24 0.96 -10.05 -5.97
CA MET A 24 0.64 -9.97 -7.40
C MET A 24 1.37 -11.05 -8.21
N LYS A 25 1.72 -12.17 -7.56
CA LYS A 25 2.51 -13.26 -8.18
C LYS A 25 1.79 -13.92 -9.35
N GLY A 26 0.45 -13.91 -9.38
CA GLY A 26 -0.33 -14.39 -10.51
C GLY A 26 0.04 -13.66 -11.81
N PHE A 27 0.13 -12.33 -11.76
CA PHE A 27 0.55 -11.54 -12.92
C PHE A 27 2.01 -11.81 -13.29
N ILE A 28 2.92 -11.89 -12.30
CA ILE A 28 4.33 -12.22 -12.55
C ILE A 28 4.44 -13.54 -13.32
N ALA A 29 3.70 -14.56 -12.90
CA ALA A 29 3.65 -15.85 -13.58
C ALA A 29 3.09 -15.73 -15.02
N SER A 30 2.02 -14.96 -15.22
CA SER A 30 1.47 -14.70 -16.56
C SER A 30 2.45 -13.96 -17.47
N ALA A 31 3.15 -12.95 -16.96
CA ALA A 31 4.15 -12.18 -17.71
C ALA A 31 5.33 -13.08 -18.12
N LEU A 32 5.85 -13.91 -17.20
CA LEU A 32 6.90 -14.87 -17.49
C LEU A 32 6.46 -15.92 -18.52
N ALA A 33 5.24 -16.43 -18.42
CA ALA A 33 4.68 -17.38 -19.39
C ALA A 33 4.55 -16.78 -20.81
N ALA A 34 4.42 -15.46 -20.92
CA ALA A 34 4.33 -14.76 -22.21
C ALA A 34 5.70 -14.48 -22.86
N VAL A 35 6.82 -14.67 -22.15
CA VAL A 35 8.17 -14.37 -22.66
C VAL A 35 8.50 -15.06 -24.00
N PRO A 36 8.18 -16.36 -24.23
CA PRO A 36 8.45 -16.99 -25.52
C PRO A 36 7.77 -16.27 -26.70
N ARG A 37 6.52 -15.82 -26.50
CA ARG A 37 5.78 -15.04 -27.49
C ARG A 37 6.38 -13.64 -27.68
N MET A 38 6.84 -13.00 -26.61
CA MET A 38 7.51 -11.71 -26.68
C MET A 38 8.82 -11.80 -27.47
N LYS A 39 9.61 -12.86 -27.25
CA LYS A 39 10.88 -13.12 -27.97
C LYS A 39 10.68 -13.47 -29.44
N ALA A 40 9.58 -14.16 -29.77
CA ALA A 40 9.23 -14.48 -31.15
C ALA A 40 8.70 -13.26 -31.95
N GLY A 41 8.30 -12.20 -31.26
CA GLY A 41 7.82 -10.98 -31.90
C GLY A 41 8.94 -10.09 -32.46
N GLN A 42 8.66 -9.39 -33.56
CA GLN A 42 9.53 -8.32 -34.07
C GLN A 42 9.28 -7.03 -33.28
N LEU A 43 9.90 -6.92 -32.11
CA LEU A 43 9.72 -5.78 -31.22
C LEU A 43 10.56 -4.58 -31.69
N ARG A 44 9.93 -3.40 -31.82
CA ARG A 44 10.63 -2.14 -32.11
C ARG A 44 11.39 -1.57 -30.90
N ARG A 45 11.08 -2.07 -29.70
CA ARG A 45 11.67 -1.69 -28.41
C ARG A 45 11.70 -2.91 -27.49
N PRO A 46 12.69 -3.04 -26.59
CA PRO A 46 12.72 -4.16 -25.66
C PRO A 46 11.53 -4.10 -24.68
N ILE A 47 11.08 -5.27 -24.25
CA ILE A 47 10.21 -5.43 -23.09
C ILE A 47 11.12 -5.73 -21.91
N VAL A 48 11.00 -4.95 -20.84
CA VAL A 48 11.73 -5.17 -19.59
C VAL A 48 10.75 -5.71 -18.55
N LEU A 49 11.06 -6.87 -17.98
CA LEU A 49 10.36 -7.37 -16.80
C LEU A 49 11.12 -6.86 -15.57
N ALA A 50 10.53 -5.89 -14.88
CA ALA A 50 11.11 -5.22 -13.72
C ALA A 50 10.40 -5.71 -12.46
N PHE A 51 11.11 -6.45 -11.59
CA PHE A 51 10.57 -6.98 -10.35
C PHE A 51 11.16 -6.24 -9.15
N SER A 52 10.30 -5.61 -8.36
CA SER A 52 10.67 -4.95 -7.12
C SER A 52 10.39 -5.84 -5.91
N HIS A 53 10.90 -5.43 -4.76
CA HIS A 53 10.50 -5.94 -3.46
C HIS A 53 9.92 -4.80 -2.60
N ASP A 54 9.32 -5.18 -1.48
CA ASP A 54 8.93 -4.28 -0.40
C ASP A 54 7.90 -3.20 -0.80
N GLU A 55 7.05 -3.52 -1.79
CA GLU A 55 5.91 -2.68 -2.20
C GLU A 55 4.96 -2.45 -1.01
N GLU A 56 4.55 -3.53 -0.36
CA GLU A 56 3.53 -3.60 0.68
C GLU A 56 3.86 -2.89 2.00
N THR A 57 5.14 -2.59 2.26
CA THR A 57 5.56 -1.94 3.52
C THR A 57 5.92 -0.48 3.34
N GLY A 58 6.42 -0.10 2.16
CA GLY A 58 6.92 1.25 1.91
C GLY A 58 7.39 1.54 0.50
N CYS A 59 7.22 0.60 -0.45
CA CYS A 59 7.68 0.72 -1.83
C CYS A 59 9.19 1.02 -1.95
N LEU A 60 10.01 0.43 -1.08
CA LEU A 60 11.43 0.79 -0.97
C LEU A 60 12.26 0.35 -2.17
N GLY A 61 11.91 -0.77 -2.82
CA GLY A 61 12.67 -1.29 -3.96
C GLY A 61 12.41 -0.58 -5.30
N ALA A 62 11.25 0.05 -5.46
CA ALA A 62 10.83 0.61 -6.75
C ALA A 62 11.67 1.82 -7.18
N PRO A 63 12.03 2.77 -6.28
CA PRO A 63 12.95 3.87 -6.64
C PRO A 63 14.31 3.36 -7.12
N SER A 64 14.95 2.44 -6.38
CA SER A 64 16.25 1.89 -6.78
C SER A 64 16.20 1.13 -8.10
N LEU A 65 15.10 0.42 -8.36
CA LEU A 65 14.89 -0.29 -9.63
C LEU A 65 14.74 0.69 -10.79
N ALA A 66 13.99 1.79 -10.60
CA ALA A 66 13.85 2.83 -11.60
C ALA A 66 15.20 3.50 -11.92
N ASP A 67 15.98 3.83 -10.89
CA ASP A 67 17.31 4.43 -11.05
C ASP A 67 18.26 3.49 -11.82
N ALA A 68 18.26 2.20 -11.50
CA ALA A 68 19.06 1.19 -12.20
C ALA A 68 18.67 1.09 -13.69
N LEU A 69 17.37 1.06 -14.01
CA LEU A 69 16.90 1.01 -15.41
C LEU A 69 17.34 2.24 -16.22
N VAL A 70 17.33 3.43 -15.60
CA VAL A 70 17.80 4.65 -16.25
C VAL A 70 19.31 4.60 -16.45
N ALA A 71 20.07 4.18 -15.42
CA ALA A 71 21.52 4.03 -15.50
C ALA A 71 21.97 3.03 -16.57
N ASP A 72 21.20 1.95 -16.77
CA ASP A 72 21.44 0.93 -17.79
C ASP A 72 21.02 1.36 -19.21
N GLY A 73 20.56 2.61 -19.39
CA GLY A 73 20.12 3.11 -20.70
C GLY A 73 18.81 2.51 -21.19
N LEU A 74 17.97 2.02 -20.27
CA LEU A 74 16.67 1.39 -20.54
C LEU A 74 15.49 2.21 -19.99
N PRO A 75 15.37 3.53 -20.23
CA PRO A 75 14.25 4.31 -19.73
C PRO A 75 12.93 3.83 -20.37
N PRO A 76 11.93 3.43 -19.57
CA PRO A 76 10.66 2.97 -20.09
C PRO A 76 9.84 4.16 -20.65
N ILE A 77 9.12 3.94 -21.75
CA ILE A 77 8.08 4.88 -22.22
C ILE A 77 6.71 4.61 -21.61
N ALA A 78 6.52 3.42 -21.07
CA ALA A 78 5.30 2.98 -20.44
C ALA A 78 5.65 1.89 -19.43
N VAL A 79 4.92 1.87 -18.32
CA VAL A 79 5.02 0.84 -17.29
C VAL A 79 3.62 0.24 -17.12
N VAL A 80 3.55 -1.09 -17.09
CA VAL A 80 2.32 -1.83 -16.81
C VAL A 80 2.53 -2.59 -15.52
N THR A 81 1.90 -2.13 -14.45
CA THR A 81 1.86 -2.84 -13.17
C THR A 81 0.66 -3.78 -13.18
N GLY A 82 0.90 -5.03 -12.80
CA GLY A 82 -0.09 -6.10 -12.88
C GLY A 82 -0.92 -6.33 -11.62
N GLU A 83 -1.21 -5.26 -10.90
CA GLU A 83 -2.02 -5.33 -9.68
C GLU A 83 -3.40 -5.94 -9.95
N PRO A 84 -4.05 -6.58 -8.96
CA PRO A 84 -5.33 -7.26 -9.12
C PRO A 84 -6.50 -6.28 -9.27
N THR A 85 -6.56 -5.58 -10.40
CA THR A 85 -7.60 -4.58 -10.71
C THR A 85 -8.83 -5.18 -11.40
N GLU A 86 -8.97 -6.51 -11.39
CA GLU A 86 -9.98 -7.25 -12.15
C GLU A 86 -9.94 -6.91 -13.65
N MET A 87 -8.72 -6.81 -14.21
CA MET A 87 -8.48 -6.45 -15.62
C MET A 87 -8.90 -5.03 -16.00
N ARG A 88 -9.19 -4.16 -15.02
CA ARG A 88 -9.49 -2.75 -15.27
C ARG A 88 -8.21 -1.93 -15.34
N VAL A 89 -8.15 -0.98 -16.26
CA VAL A 89 -7.02 -0.05 -16.36
C VAL A 89 -7.14 1.00 -15.26
N VAL A 90 -6.23 0.94 -14.28
CA VAL A 90 -6.08 1.97 -13.24
C VAL A 90 -4.95 2.90 -13.65
N ARG A 91 -5.29 4.16 -13.94
CA ARG A 91 -4.31 5.18 -14.40
C ARG A 91 -3.68 5.99 -13.27
N ALA A 92 -4.31 5.98 -12.09
CA ALA A 92 -3.85 6.71 -10.92
C ALA A 92 -4.40 6.07 -9.64
N HIS A 93 -3.65 6.24 -8.55
CA HIS A 93 -4.02 5.87 -7.19
C HIS A 93 -3.70 7.02 -6.23
N LYS A 94 -4.32 7.04 -5.05
CA LYS A 94 -4.06 8.11 -4.08
C LYS A 94 -2.66 7.94 -3.50
N GLY A 95 -1.96 9.06 -3.28
CA GLY A 95 -0.75 9.04 -2.48
C GLY A 95 -1.06 8.64 -1.03
N ILE A 96 -0.05 8.09 -0.35
CA ILE A 96 -0.12 7.69 1.06
C ILE A 96 0.94 8.42 1.88
N ARG A 97 0.57 8.81 3.10
CA ARG A 97 1.48 9.30 4.14
C ARG A 97 1.09 8.65 5.46
N ALA A 98 2.04 7.99 6.10
CA ALA A 98 1.87 7.37 7.41
C ALA A 98 2.64 8.18 8.46
N PHE A 99 2.04 8.34 9.65
CA PHE A 99 2.64 9.05 10.77
C PHE A 99 2.66 8.13 11.99
N ARG A 100 3.77 8.16 12.74
CA ARG A 100 3.87 7.58 14.09
C ARG A 100 4.04 8.72 15.07
N THR A 101 3.08 8.87 15.98
CA THR A 101 3.06 9.94 16.98
C THR A 101 3.26 9.34 18.37
N THR A 102 4.22 9.86 19.12
CA THR A 102 4.44 9.53 20.53
C THR A 102 3.94 10.67 21.40
N VAL A 103 3.02 10.36 22.31
CA VAL A 103 2.48 11.31 23.28
C VAL A 103 3.08 11.00 24.64
N ASN A 104 3.76 11.97 25.24
CA ASN A 104 4.36 11.82 26.57
C ASN A 104 3.45 12.44 27.62
N GLY A 105 3.24 11.69 28.70
CA GLY A 105 2.47 12.11 29.86
C GLY A 105 3.37 12.38 31.07
N ARG A 106 2.76 12.48 32.24
CA ARG A 106 3.43 12.51 33.54
C ARG A 106 2.81 11.46 34.43
N ASP A 107 3.60 10.45 34.78
CA ASP A 107 3.16 9.31 35.58
C ASP A 107 2.97 9.67 37.06
N GLY A 108 2.16 8.86 37.74
CA GLY A 108 1.93 8.96 39.18
C GLY A 108 0.71 8.14 39.61
N HIS A 109 0.35 8.25 40.88
CA HIS A 109 -0.81 7.54 41.44
C HIS A 109 -2.09 7.99 40.71
N SER A 110 -2.94 7.04 40.29
CA SER A 110 -4.10 7.33 39.43
C SER A 110 -5.12 8.30 40.04
N SER A 111 -5.15 8.44 41.37
CA SER A 111 -5.98 9.42 42.08
C SER A 111 -5.42 10.84 42.12
N ARG A 112 -4.15 11.04 41.75
CA ARG A 112 -3.45 12.34 41.81
C ARG A 112 -3.43 13.01 40.44
N THR A 113 -4.61 13.20 39.86
CA THR A 113 -4.81 13.87 38.56
C THR A 113 -4.40 15.35 38.58
N ASP A 114 -4.19 15.93 39.77
CA ASP A 114 -3.66 17.28 39.99
C ASP A 114 -2.17 17.43 39.63
N VAL A 115 -1.40 16.34 39.70
CA VAL A 115 0.07 16.35 39.46
C VAL A 115 0.52 15.35 38.40
N THR A 116 -0.41 14.67 37.75
CA THR A 116 -0.17 13.70 36.66
C THR A 116 -0.76 14.19 35.35
N ALA A 117 -0.32 13.63 34.23
CA ALA A 117 -0.85 13.93 32.91
C ALA A 117 -0.98 12.63 32.11
N SER A 118 -2.22 12.26 31.77
CA SER A 118 -2.47 11.02 31.03
C SER A 118 -2.12 11.17 29.54
N ALA A 119 -1.07 10.46 29.12
CA ALA A 119 -0.70 10.33 27.71
C ALA A 119 -1.83 9.68 26.89
N VAL A 120 -2.52 8.69 27.46
CA VAL A 120 -3.61 7.97 26.78
C VAL A 120 -4.81 8.87 26.53
N MET A 121 -5.20 9.70 27.50
CA MET A 121 -6.28 10.68 27.30
C MET A 121 -5.91 11.74 26.26
N ALA A 122 -4.66 12.19 26.24
CA ALA A 122 -4.17 13.12 25.23
C ALA A 122 -4.15 12.48 23.83
N ALA A 123 -3.68 11.24 23.72
CA ALA A 123 -3.71 10.47 22.46
C ALA A 123 -5.15 10.26 21.96
N ALA A 124 -6.10 9.94 22.85
CA ALA A 124 -7.51 9.81 22.50
C ALA A 124 -8.08 11.10 21.89
N ARG A 125 -7.74 12.27 22.44
CA ARG A 125 -8.15 13.56 21.84
C ARG A 125 -7.54 13.79 20.45
N ILE A 126 -6.31 13.34 20.22
CA ILE A 126 -5.68 13.42 18.89
C ILE A 126 -6.42 12.51 17.90
N VAL A 127 -6.85 11.31 18.32
CA VAL A 127 -7.66 10.42 17.47
C VAL A 127 -8.96 11.11 17.06
N THR A 128 -9.70 11.70 18.01
CA THR A 128 -10.92 12.46 17.71
C THR A 128 -10.64 13.62 16.75
N PHE A 129 -9.55 14.37 16.96
CA PHE A 129 -9.17 15.44 16.03
C PHE A 129 -8.89 14.93 14.60
N VAL A 130 -8.24 13.77 14.45
CA VAL A 130 -7.98 13.17 13.13
C VAL A 130 -9.29 12.74 12.46
N GLU A 131 -10.24 12.20 13.21
CA GLU A 131 -11.58 11.87 12.72
C GLU A 131 -12.33 13.12 12.23
N GLU A 132 -12.41 14.16 13.05
CA GLU A 132 -13.02 15.45 12.69
C GLU A 132 -12.37 16.06 11.44
N LEU A 133 -11.04 15.97 11.32
CA LEU A 133 -10.34 16.43 10.13
C LEU A 133 -10.69 15.60 8.90
N ALA A 134 -10.82 14.27 9.02
CA ALA A 134 -11.25 13.40 7.93
C ALA A 134 -12.67 13.76 7.45
N GLU A 135 -13.59 14.01 8.39
CA GLU A 135 -14.96 14.46 8.09
C GLU A 135 -14.95 15.81 7.37
N ARG A 136 -14.21 16.80 7.88
CA ARG A 136 -14.05 18.10 7.21
C ARG A 136 -13.50 17.97 5.80
N LEU A 137 -12.50 17.11 5.57
CA LEU A 137 -11.97 16.85 4.23
C LEU A 137 -13.01 16.18 3.32
N SER A 138 -13.90 15.38 3.88
CA SER A 138 -15.00 14.76 3.14
C SER A 138 -16.10 15.74 2.70
N VAL A 139 -16.20 16.91 3.34
CA VAL A 139 -17.15 17.97 3.01
C VAL A 139 -16.48 19.08 2.19
N ASP A 140 -15.38 19.64 2.68
CA ASP A 140 -14.77 20.87 2.13
C ASP A 140 -13.39 20.64 1.45
N GLY A 141 -12.86 19.41 1.50
CA GLY A 141 -11.55 19.10 0.91
C GLY A 141 -11.49 19.24 -0.62
N VAL A 142 -10.29 19.28 -1.17
CA VAL A 142 -10.09 19.25 -2.64
C VAL A 142 -10.72 17.98 -3.22
N ARG A 143 -11.49 18.14 -4.31
CA ARG A 143 -12.08 17.04 -5.06
C ARG A 143 -11.30 16.75 -6.32
N VAL A 144 -10.93 15.50 -6.52
CA VAL A 144 -10.26 15.03 -7.73
C VAL A 144 -11.14 13.99 -8.42
N PRO A 145 -11.77 14.34 -9.56
CA PRO A 145 -12.60 13.40 -10.30
C PRO A 145 -11.84 12.13 -10.69
N GLY A 146 -12.53 10.99 -10.66
CA GLY A 146 -11.95 9.68 -10.98
C GLY A 146 -11.32 8.94 -9.80
N PHE A 147 -11.16 9.58 -8.63
CA PHE A 147 -10.79 8.90 -7.39
C PHE A 147 -12.01 8.48 -6.58
N LEU A 148 -11.90 7.40 -5.82
CA LEU A 148 -12.96 6.92 -4.93
C LEU A 148 -12.40 6.67 -3.52
N PRO A 149 -12.88 7.38 -2.48
CA PRO A 149 -13.66 8.61 -2.56
C PRO A 149 -12.87 9.74 -3.24
N GLN A 150 -13.53 10.81 -3.70
CA GLN A 150 -12.89 11.88 -4.48
C GLN A 150 -12.05 12.88 -3.65
N HIS A 151 -11.97 12.69 -2.34
CA HIS A 151 -11.20 13.54 -1.42
C HIS A 151 -10.11 12.75 -0.69
N THR A 152 -9.22 13.47 -0.01
CA THR A 152 -8.24 12.88 0.91
C THR A 152 -8.95 12.13 2.04
N THR A 153 -8.43 10.96 2.39
CA THR A 153 -8.92 10.13 3.48
C THR A 153 -7.86 10.04 4.57
N MET A 154 -8.28 10.00 5.83
CA MET A 154 -7.39 9.85 6.98
C MET A 154 -7.99 8.82 7.94
N SER A 155 -7.14 8.12 8.67
CA SER A 155 -7.55 7.15 9.69
C SER A 155 -6.43 6.91 10.70
N VAL A 156 -6.79 6.41 11.87
CA VAL A 156 -5.85 5.90 12.87
C VAL A 156 -5.97 4.39 12.93
N GLY A 157 -4.93 3.67 12.50
CA GLY A 157 -4.94 2.21 12.46
C GLY A 157 -4.55 1.53 13.77
N GLN A 158 -3.78 2.20 14.63
CA GLN A 158 -3.28 1.62 15.87
C GLN A 158 -3.06 2.69 16.95
N ILE A 159 -3.40 2.35 18.20
CA ILE A 159 -3.09 3.12 19.40
C ILE A 159 -2.61 2.16 20.49
N ASN A 160 -1.52 2.49 21.18
CA ASN A 160 -1.03 1.74 22.34
C ASN A 160 -0.56 2.74 23.40
N GLY A 161 -0.83 2.47 24.67
CA GLY A 161 -0.35 3.30 25.78
C GLY A 161 -0.89 2.82 27.12
N GLY A 162 -0.24 3.27 28.20
CA GLY A 162 -0.44 2.76 29.56
C GLY A 162 0.67 1.78 29.97
N THR A 163 0.80 1.59 31.28
CA THR A 163 1.69 0.62 31.93
C THR A 163 0.88 -0.43 32.64
#